data_AF-A0A556PWW0-F1
#
_entry.id   AF-A0A556PWW0-F1
#
_cell.length_a   1.000
_cell.length_b   1.000
_cell.length_c   1.000
_cell.angle_alpha   90.00
_cell.angle_beta   90.00
_cell.angle_gamma   90.00
#
_symmetry.space_group_name_H-M   'P 1'
#
loop_
_entity.id
_entity.type
_entity.pdbx_description
1 polymer ?
#
loop_
_entity_poly.entity_id
_entity_poly.type
_entity_poly.pdbx_seq_one_letter_code
_entity_poly.pdbx_strand_id
1 'polypeptide(L)'
;MNVNYFHQYRVVRMCQHCWSYICIKGTDYRKVDYMIKQLVRMKLAQTSPKEIVQYSQRYNIPLSMSQSEQLLDFIHTKKIDPFSEKDRSLTFSYIEKNIGRQEAINAKKLLEKLAKEYNLEHLL
;
A
#
# COMPACT_ATOMS: atom_id res chain seq x y z
N MET A 1 12.95 37.88 33.51
CA MET A 1 12.20 37.11 34.52
C MET A 1 10.76 37.57 34.51
N ASN A 2 9.85 36.79 33.91
CA ASN A 2 8.47 36.73 34.39
C ASN A 2 7.84 35.44 33.86
N VAL A 3 7.36 34.63 34.78
CA VAL A 3 6.96 33.24 34.56
C VAL A 3 5.47 33.25 34.30
N ASN A 4 5.06 32.93 33.06
CA ASN A 4 3.64 32.81 32.72
C ASN A 4 3.28 31.33 32.60
N TYR A 5 2.91 30.76 33.75
CA TYR A 5 2.45 29.39 33.99
C TYR A 5 1.10 29.05 33.35
N PHE A 6 0.77 29.57 32.16
CA PHE A 6 -0.61 29.48 31.63
C PHE A 6 -0.80 28.72 30.31
N HIS A 7 0.27 28.18 29.69
CA HIS A 7 0.13 27.44 28.43
C HIS A 7 0.38 25.92 28.49
N GLN A 8 0.78 25.38 29.64
CA GLN A 8 1.22 23.98 29.73
C GLN A 8 0.11 22.96 30.06
N TYR A 9 -1.12 23.42 30.38
CA TYR A 9 -2.18 22.54 30.89
C TYR A 9 -3.32 22.19 29.91
N ARG A 10 -3.31 22.67 28.65
CA ARG A 10 -4.36 22.34 27.67
C ARG A 10 -4.05 21.13 26.77
N VAL A 11 -2.77 20.81 26.54
CA VAL A 11 -2.39 19.69 25.67
C VAL A 11 -2.48 18.34 26.40
N VAL A 12 -2.14 18.31 27.69
CA VAL A 12 -2.17 17.08 28.50
C VAL A 12 -3.61 16.56 28.71
N ARG A 13 -4.60 17.45 28.80
CA ARG A 13 -6.01 17.07 28.95
C ARG A 13 -6.64 16.52 27.67
N MET A 14 -6.14 16.92 26.49
CA MET A 14 -6.60 16.40 25.21
C MET A 14 -6.07 14.98 24.95
N CYS A 15 -4.84 14.70 25.40
CA CYS A 15 -4.27 13.34 25.33
C CYS A 15 -4.93 12.35 26.30
N GLN A 16 -5.36 12.77 27.48
CA GLN A 16 -6.08 11.87 28.42
C GLN A 16 -7.48 11.49 27.93
N HIS A 17 -8.16 12.37 27.18
CA HIS A 17 -9.47 12.05 26.62
C HIS A 17 -9.40 11.15 25.37
N CYS A 18 -8.36 11.29 24.54
CA CYS A 18 -8.12 10.35 23.45
C CYS A 18 -7.70 8.96 23.96
N TRP A 19 -6.90 8.88 25.03
CA TRP A 19 -6.52 7.57 25.60
C TRP A 19 -7.72 6.83 26.22
N SER A 20 -8.65 7.56 26.85
CA SER A 20 -9.89 6.95 27.38
C SER A 20 -10.85 6.50 26.27
N TYR A 21 -10.93 7.19 25.13
CA TYR A 21 -11.69 6.69 23.97
C TYR A 21 -11.05 5.47 23.28
N ILE A 22 -9.72 5.43 23.21
CA ILE A 22 -8.95 4.33 22.59
C ILE A 22 -9.01 3.05 23.46
N CYS A 23 -9.07 3.17 24.79
CA CYS A 23 -9.16 2.02 25.69
C CYS A 23 -10.61 1.48 25.89
N ILE A 24 -11.65 2.27 25.62
CA ILE A 24 -13.06 1.85 25.86
C ILE A 24 -13.72 1.24 24.61
N LYS A 25 -13.21 1.52 23.41
CA LYS A 25 -13.69 0.92 22.16
C LYS A 25 -12.49 0.26 21.48
N GLY A 26 -12.30 -1.03 21.73
CA GLY A 26 -11.33 -1.85 21.00
C GLY A 26 -11.38 -1.49 19.53
N THR A 27 -10.23 -1.07 18.99
CA THR A 27 -10.10 -0.65 17.60
C THR A 27 -10.65 -1.74 16.69
N ASP A 28 -11.74 -1.45 15.98
CA ASP A 28 -12.27 -2.38 14.98
C ASP A 28 -11.28 -2.42 13.82
N TYR A 29 -10.37 -3.40 13.84
CA TYR A 29 -9.35 -3.63 12.82
C TYR A 29 -9.95 -3.63 11.40
N ARG A 30 -11.23 -4.01 11.25
CA ARG A 30 -11.94 -4.00 9.95
C ARG A 30 -12.06 -2.60 9.34
N LYS A 31 -12.17 -1.54 10.16
CA LYS A 31 -12.21 -0.16 9.65
C LYS A 31 -10.83 0.29 9.16
N VAL A 32 -9.78 -0.09 9.87
CA VAL A 32 -8.39 0.24 9.50
C VAL A 32 -8.02 -0.49 8.20
N ASP A 33 -8.36 -1.76 8.09
CA ASP A 33 -8.15 -2.56 6.87
C ASP A 33 -8.86 -1.96 5.66
N TYR A 34 -10.11 -1.53 5.83
CA TYR A 34 -10.85 -0.86 4.77
C TYR A 34 -10.13 0.42 4.30
N MET A 35 -9.65 1.25 5.23
CA MET A 35 -8.93 2.48 4.90
C MET A 35 -7.62 2.19 4.15
N ILE A 36 -6.83 1.21 4.61
CA ILE A 36 -5.58 0.82 3.93
C ILE A 36 -5.87 0.32 2.51
N LYS A 37 -6.89 -0.52 2.34
CA LYS A 37 -7.27 -1.03 1.02
C LYS A 37 -7.67 0.10 0.07
N GLN A 38 -8.41 1.09 0.55
CA GLN A 38 -8.77 2.26 -0.27
C GLN A 38 -7.56 3.10 -0.65
N LEU A 39 -6.64 3.37 0.28
CA LEU A 39 -5.42 4.14 -0.01
C LEU A 39 -4.56 3.46 -1.08
N VAL A 40 -4.37 2.14 -1.00
CA VAL A 40 -3.60 1.38 -2.00
C VAL A 40 -4.29 1.40 -3.36
N ARG A 41 -5.62 1.21 -3.41
CA ARG A 41 -6.38 1.29 -4.67
C ARG A 41 -6.30 2.68 -5.30
N MET A 42 -6.44 3.73 -4.51
CA MET A 42 -6.30 5.11 -4.98
C MET A 42 -4.89 5.37 -5.52
N LYS A 43 -3.85 4.93 -4.80
CA LYS A 43 -2.47 5.10 -5.25
C LYS A 43 -2.23 4.33 -6.55
N LEU A 44 -2.71 3.09 -6.66
CA LEU A 44 -2.58 2.28 -7.87
C LEU A 44 -3.22 2.98 -9.08
N ALA A 45 -4.44 3.50 -8.92
CA ALA A 45 -5.15 4.22 -9.98
C ALA A 45 -4.48 5.54 -10.41
N GLN A 46 -3.70 6.15 -9.52
CA GLN A 46 -2.97 7.40 -9.80
C GLN A 46 -1.50 7.16 -10.19
N THR A 47 -1.06 5.90 -10.22
CA THR A 47 0.33 5.58 -10.53
C THR A 47 0.62 5.82 -12.01
N SER A 48 1.69 6.56 -12.29
CA SER A 48 2.18 6.79 -13.65
C SER A 48 3.18 5.72 -14.10
N PRO A 49 3.33 5.47 -15.41
CA PRO A 49 4.32 4.52 -15.90
C PRO A 49 5.76 4.88 -15.49
N LYS A 50 6.07 6.18 -15.38
CA LYS A 50 7.36 6.68 -14.90
C LYS A 50 7.63 6.26 -13.45
N GLU A 51 6.63 6.36 -12.57
CA GLU A 51 6.77 5.90 -11.19
C GLU A 51 6.99 4.38 -11.14
N ILE A 52 6.30 3.60 -11.98
CA ILE A 52 6.52 2.16 -12.08
C ILE A 52 7.98 1.87 -12.43
N VAL A 53 8.55 2.48 -13.47
CA VAL A 53 9.96 2.32 -13.83
C VAL A 53 10.89 2.65 -12.67
N GLN A 54 10.63 3.74 -11.95
CA GLN A 54 11.44 4.14 -10.79
C GLN A 54 11.40 3.10 -9.66
N TYR A 55 10.22 2.57 -9.32
CA TYR A 55 10.08 1.51 -8.32
C TYR A 55 10.68 0.19 -8.79
N SER A 56 10.50 -0.12 -10.07
CA SER A 56 11.07 -1.29 -10.74
C SER A 56 12.60 -1.34 -10.54
N GLN A 57 13.28 -0.22 -10.77
CA GLN A 57 14.72 -0.09 -10.55
C GLN A 57 15.08 -0.25 -9.07
N ARG A 58 14.32 0.38 -8.17
CA ARG A 58 14.55 0.30 -6.71
C ARG A 58 14.45 -1.13 -6.17
N TYR A 59 13.52 -1.92 -6.70
CA TYR A 59 13.29 -3.29 -6.26
C TYR A 59 13.97 -4.35 -7.14
N ASN A 60 14.86 -3.93 -8.04
CA ASN A 60 15.63 -4.82 -8.92
C ASN A 60 14.76 -5.72 -9.81
N ILE A 61 13.66 -5.15 -10.32
CA ILE A 61 12.76 -5.74 -11.32
C ILE A 61 12.75 -4.76 -12.49
N PRO A 62 13.79 -4.73 -13.34
CA PRO A 62 13.93 -3.71 -14.37
C PRO A 62 12.77 -3.83 -15.37
N LEU A 63 12.00 -2.75 -15.52
CA LEU A 63 10.92 -2.59 -16.47
C LEU A 63 11.26 -1.43 -17.38
N SER A 64 11.03 -1.61 -18.67
CA SER A 64 11.05 -0.51 -19.62
C SER A 64 9.80 0.38 -19.45
N MET A 65 9.85 1.59 -20.02
CA MET A 65 8.70 2.48 -20.06
C MET A 65 7.50 1.82 -20.75
N SER A 66 7.72 1.15 -21.89
CA SER A 66 6.66 0.47 -22.63
C SER A 66 6.02 -0.69 -21.83
N GLN A 67 6.83 -1.51 -21.15
CA GLN A 67 6.30 -2.56 -20.27
C GLN A 67 5.50 -2.00 -19.10
N SER A 68 5.90 -0.84 -18.57
CA SER A 68 5.21 -0.15 -17.48
C SER A 68 3.87 0.43 -17.93
N GLU A 69 3.80 1.00 -19.13
CA GLU A 69 2.56 1.46 -19.76
C GLU A 69 1.59 0.28 -19.96
N GLN A 70 2.07 -0.79 -20.60
CA GLN A 70 1.28 -2.00 -20.84
C GLN A 70 0.74 -2.63 -19.56
N LEU A 71 1.56 -2.69 -18.50
CA LEU A 71 1.14 -3.21 -17.20
C LEU A 71 0.04 -2.34 -16.55
N LEU A 72 0.19 -1.02 -16.58
CA LEU A 72 -0.82 -0.12 -16.02
C LEU A 72 -2.12 -0.15 -16.82
N ASP A 73 -2.03 -0.19 -18.16
CA ASP A 73 -3.20 -0.33 -19.03
C ASP A 73 -3.95 -1.64 -18.75
N PHE A 74 -3.22 -2.74 -18.54
CA PHE A 74 -3.81 -4.01 -18.13
C PHE A 74 -4.53 -3.90 -16.78
N ILE A 75 -3.88 -3.31 -15.77
CA ILE A 75 -4.42 -3.14 -14.42
C ILE A 75 -5.71 -2.31 -14.46
N HIS A 76 -5.70 -1.18 -15.16
CA HIS A 76 -6.85 -0.28 -15.27
C HIS A 76 -7.99 -0.89 -16.08
N THR A 77 -7.69 -1.50 -17.23
CA THR A 77 -8.70 -2.10 -18.11
C THR A 77 -9.40 -3.27 -17.45
N LYS A 78 -8.66 -4.12 -16.73
CA LYS A 78 -9.23 -5.28 -16.03
C LYS A 78 -9.78 -4.93 -14.65
N LYS A 79 -9.62 -3.69 -14.18
CA LYS A 79 -10.03 -3.23 -12.85
C LYS A 79 -9.48 -4.14 -11.74
N ILE A 80 -8.19 -4.46 -11.83
CA ILE A 80 -7.50 -5.38 -10.91
C ILE A 80 -7.61 -4.86 -9.47
N ASP A 81 -8.10 -5.71 -8.56
CA ASP A 81 -8.02 -5.44 -7.12
C ASP A 81 -6.76 -6.09 -6.52
N PRO A 82 -5.78 -5.32 -6.02
CA PRO A 82 -4.54 -5.87 -5.47
C PRO A 82 -4.75 -6.77 -4.23
N PHE A 83 -5.93 -6.69 -3.60
CA PHE A 83 -6.30 -7.52 -2.45
C PHE A 83 -7.12 -8.75 -2.81
N SER A 84 -7.40 -8.98 -4.10
CA SER A 84 -8.05 -10.19 -4.60
C SER A 84 -6.99 -11.19 -5.05
N GLU A 85 -6.99 -12.40 -4.48
CA GLU A 85 -6.05 -13.46 -4.87
C GLU A 85 -6.13 -13.80 -6.36
N LYS A 86 -7.36 -13.82 -6.89
CA LYS A 86 -7.63 -14.06 -8.31
C LYS A 86 -6.97 -12.98 -9.17
N ASP A 87 -7.14 -11.71 -8.82
CA ASP A 87 -6.66 -10.59 -9.64
C ASP A 87 -5.14 -10.42 -9.52
N ARG A 88 -4.56 -10.71 -8.35
CA ARG A 88 -3.11 -10.83 -8.18
C ARG A 88 -2.54 -11.92 -9.07
N SER A 89 -3.17 -13.09 -9.09
CA SER A 89 -2.75 -14.21 -9.94
C SER A 89 -2.83 -13.86 -11.43
N LEU A 90 -3.87 -13.13 -11.85
CA LEU A 90 -3.97 -12.59 -13.21
C LEU A 90 -2.85 -11.60 -13.53
N THR A 91 -2.48 -10.74 -12.57
CA THR A 91 -1.39 -9.76 -12.72
C THR A 91 -0.04 -10.45 -12.86
N PHE A 92 0.28 -11.43 -12.00
CA PHE A 92 1.52 -12.19 -12.13
C PHE A 92 1.58 -13.00 -13.42
N SER A 93 0.46 -13.59 -13.84
CA SER A 93 0.36 -14.29 -15.13
C SER A 93 0.58 -13.35 -16.32
N TYR A 94 0.10 -12.11 -16.22
CA TYR A 94 0.35 -11.08 -17.22
C TYR A 94 1.82 -10.70 -17.29
N ILE A 95 2.47 -10.49 -16.14
CA ILE A 95 3.91 -10.19 -16.05
C ILE A 95 4.72 -11.36 -16.64
N GLU A 96 4.40 -12.61 -16.29
CA GLU A 96 5.14 -13.78 -16.79
C GLU A 96 5.09 -13.87 -18.32
N LYS A 97 3.94 -13.57 -18.93
CA LYS A 97 3.73 -13.67 -20.38
C LYS A 97 4.33 -12.51 -21.18
N ASN A 98 4.28 -11.28 -20.66
CA ASN A 98 4.61 -10.08 -21.43
C ASN A 98 5.95 -9.44 -21.04
N ILE A 99 6.44 -9.72 -19.83
CA ILE A 99 7.67 -9.14 -19.31
C ILE A 99 8.70 -10.25 -19.12
N GLY A 100 8.36 -11.26 -18.32
CA GLY A 100 9.21 -12.41 -18.10
C GLY A 100 8.88 -13.17 -16.82
N ARG A 101 9.23 -14.45 -16.82
CA ARG A 101 8.97 -15.36 -15.70
C ARG A 101 9.72 -14.96 -14.44
N GLN A 102 10.96 -14.50 -14.57
CA GLN A 102 11.76 -14.12 -13.41
C GLN A 102 11.21 -12.86 -12.74
N GLU A 103 10.72 -11.91 -13.53
CA GLU A 103 10.11 -10.67 -13.10
C GLU A 103 8.79 -10.94 -12.37
N ALA A 104 7.98 -11.88 -12.87
CA ALA A 104 6.76 -12.31 -12.18
C ALA A 104 7.07 -12.94 -10.81
N ILE A 105 8.08 -13.80 -10.73
CA ILE A 105 8.54 -14.41 -9.48
C ILE A 105 9.04 -13.32 -8.50
N ASN A 106 9.84 -12.38 -8.99
CA ASN A 106 10.39 -11.30 -8.18
C ASN A 106 9.28 -10.36 -7.68
N ALA A 107 8.30 -10.04 -8.53
CA ALA A 107 7.15 -9.21 -8.16
C ALA A 107 6.29 -9.88 -7.08
N LYS A 108 6.05 -11.18 -7.20
CA LYS A 108 5.33 -11.95 -6.17
C LYS A 108 6.08 -11.93 -4.83
N LYS A 109 7.38 -12.23 -4.85
CA LYS A 109 8.22 -12.17 -3.64
C LYS A 109 8.26 -10.78 -3.01
N LEU A 110 8.30 -9.73 -3.84
CA LEU A 110 8.28 -8.36 -3.38
C LEU A 110 6.98 -8.03 -2.66
N LEU A 111 5.83 -8.44 -3.22
CA LEU A 111 4.53 -8.24 -2.58
C LEU A 111 4.47 -8.93 -1.21
N GLU A 112 4.86 -10.20 -1.13
CA GLU A 112 4.89 -10.97 0.12
C GLU A 112 5.81 -10.31 1.15
N LYS A 113 6.99 -9.85 0.72
CA LYS A 113 7.94 -9.14 1.58
C LYS A 113 7.37 -7.84 2.12
N LEU A 114 6.77 -7.01 1.26
CA LEU A 114 6.17 -5.73 1.68
C LEU A 114 5.00 -5.96 2.63
N ALA A 115 4.12 -6.93 2.33
CA ALA A 115 3.02 -7.28 3.21
C ALA A 115 3.53 -7.69 4.59
N LYS A 116 4.59 -8.48 4.66
CA LYS A 116 5.23 -8.87 5.93
C LYS A 116 5.86 -7.67 6.66
N GLU A 117 6.64 -6.86 5.97
CA GLU A 117 7.33 -5.69 6.55
C GLU A 117 6.34 -4.68 7.18
N TYR A 118 5.17 -4.52 6.58
CA TYR A 118 4.12 -3.62 7.07
C TYR A 118 3.06 -4.31 7.95
N ASN A 119 3.20 -5.60 8.26
CA ASN A 119 2.21 -6.41 8.99
C ASN A 119 0.81 -6.38 8.35
N LEU A 120 0.77 -6.47 7.02
CA LEU A 120 -0.43 -6.47 6.17
C LEU A 120 -0.69 -7.83 5.51
N GLU A 121 -0.04 -8.90 5.98
CA GLU A 121 -0.22 -10.26 5.44
C GLU A 121 -1.68 -10.72 5.50
N HIS A 122 -2.45 -10.27 6.50
CA HIS A 122 -3.88 -10.56 6.63
C HIS A 122 -4.76 -9.88 5.56
N LEU A 123 -4.22 -8.94 4.80
CA LEU A 123 -4.93 -8.27 3.71
C LEU A 123 -4.78 -8.97 2.37
N LEU A 124 -3.78 -9.85 2.23
CA LEU A 124 -3.52 -10.61 1.02
C LEU A 124 -4.52 -11.75 0.88
#